data_AF-A0A378G416-F1
#
_entry.id   AF-A0A378G416-F1
#
_cell.length_a   1.000
_cell.length_b   1.000
_cell.length_c   1.000
_cell.angle_alpha   90.00
_cell.angle_beta   90.00
_cell.angle_gamma   90.00
#
_symmetry.space_group_name_H-M   'P 1'
#
loop_
_entity.id
_entity.type
_entity.pdbx_description
1 polymer ?
#
loop_
_entity_poly.entity_id
_entity_poly.type
_entity_poly.pdbx_seq_one_letter_code
_entity_poly.pdbx_strand_id
1 'polypeptide(L)'
;MFFNHQTRAIPVGKWDAMHEDDKGLFVRGQLTPGLSLAEDLKAAMQHGTVEGMSVGFSVGPDDYTVGTSGLIFKNISYLREISVCTFPANELAGVTAMKASTASNLFAMRRPG
;
A
#
# COMPACT_ATOMS: atom_id res chain seq x y z
N MET A 1 5.97 -3.51 5.53
CA MET A 1 5.44 -3.58 4.15
C MET A 1 5.48 -5.02 3.72
N PHE A 2 4.34 -5.58 3.33
CA PHE A 2 4.26 -6.95 2.81
C PHE A 2 3.85 -6.93 1.34
N PHE A 3 4.08 -8.05 0.66
CA PHE A 3 3.49 -8.31 -0.65
C PHE A 3 2.25 -9.18 -0.46
N ASN A 4 1.12 -8.81 -1.06
CA ASN A 4 -0.14 -9.57 -1.04
C ASN A 4 -0.56 -10.05 0.35
N HIS A 5 -0.48 -9.18 1.36
CA HIS A 5 -0.92 -9.46 2.74
C HIS A 5 -0.21 -10.64 3.42
N GLN A 6 0.96 -11.04 2.94
CA GLN A 6 1.73 -12.15 3.51
C GLN A 6 2.39 -11.74 4.84
N THR A 7 1.58 -11.51 5.88
CA THR A 7 2.01 -11.03 7.21
C THR A 7 2.86 -12.03 7.98
N ARG A 8 2.94 -13.29 7.53
CA ARG A 8 3.83 -14.34 8.06
C ARG A 8 5.18 -14.41 7.34
N ALA A 9 5.37 -13.66 6.25
CA ALA A 9 6.61 -13.59 5.51
C ALA A 9 7.53 -12.48 6.04
N ILE A 10 8.78 -12.50 5.59
CA ILE A 10 9.72 -11.39 5.83
C ILE A 10 9.18 -10.13 5.13
N PRO A 11 9.07 -8.98 5.82
CA PRO A 11 8.67 -7.73 5.18
C PRO A 11 9.58 -7.36 4.01
N VAL A 12 8.97 -7.02 2.87
CA VAL A 12 9.66 -6.63 1.64
C VAL A 12 10.23 -5.21 1.68
N GLY A 13 9.94 -4.47 2.74
CA GLY A 13 10.39 -3.09 2.89
C GLY A 13 9.83 -2.39 4.13
N LYS A 14 10.10 -1.09 4.21
CA LYS A 14 9.63 -0.18 5.27
C LYS A 14 8.92 1.04 4.69
N TRP A 15 8.05 1.65 5.49
CA TRP A 15 7.40 2.92 5.18
C TRP A 15 8.19 4.05 5.84
N ASP A 16 8.52 5.10 5.09
CA ASP A 16 9.25 6.27 5.58
C ASP A 16 8.34 7.44 5.90
N ALA A 17 7.22 7.55 5.19
CA ALA A 17 6.25 8.63 5.36
C ALA A 17 4.84 8.15 5.06
N MET A 18 3.89 8.66 5.84
CA MET A 18 2.47 8.41 5.70
C MET A 18 1.71 9.66 6.13
N HIS A 19 0.79 10.12 5.31
CA HIS A 19 -0.13 11.20 5.67
C HIS A 19 -1.37 11.14 4.79
N GLU A 20 -2.47 11.70 5.27
CA GLU A 20 -3.67 11.92 4.48
C GLU A 20 -3.65 13.32 3.88
N ASP A 21 -4.10 13.43 2.64
CA ASP A 21 -4.35 14.70 1.96
C ASP A 21 -5.72 14.66 1.27
N ASP A 22 -6.07 15.73 0.54
CA ASP A 22 -7.38 15.87 -0.12
C ASP A 22 -7.68 14.78 -1.17
N LYS A 23 -6.67 14.02 -1.63
CA LYS A 23 -6.87 12.86 -2.53
C LYS A 23 -6.68 11.51 -1.82
N GLY A 24 -6.60 11.52 -0.49
CA GLY A 24 -6.58 10.34 0.36
C GLY A 24 -5.20 10.02 0.96
N LEU A 25 -5.00 8.76 1.33
CA LEU A 25 -3.77 8.30 1.97
C LEU A 25 -2.60 8.29 0.99
N PHE A 26 -1.56 9.04 1.33
CA PHE A 26 -0.25 8.98 0.70
C PHE A 26 0.71 8.15 1.55
N VAL A 27 1.46 7.26 0.92
CA VAL A 27 2.56 6.54 1.55
C VAL A 27 3.81 6.60 0.68
N ARG A 28 4.97 6.67 1.33
CA ARG A 28 6.28 6.51 0.70
C ARG A 28 7.08 5.47 1.46
N GLY A 29 7.73 4.57 0.74
CA GLY A 29 8.49 3.49 1.33
C GLY A 29 9.75 3.13 0.57
N GLN A 30 10.52 2.22 1.18
CA GLN A 30 11.72 1.63 0.60
C GLN A 30 11.62 0.11 0.63
N LEU A 31 11.92 -0.53 -0.50
CA LEU A 31 12.12 -1.97 -0.57
C LEU A 31 13.45 -2.38 0.06
N THR A 32 13.46 -3.50 0.78
CA THR A 32 14.65 -4.02 1.49
C THR A 32 15.74 -4.40 0.48
N PRO A 33 16.89 -3.70 0.45
CA PRO A 33 17.95 -4.01 -0.51
C PRO A 33 18.53 -5.41 -0.28
N GLY A 34 18.75 -6.16 -1.36
CA GLY A 34 19.39 -7.48 -1.31
C GLY A 34 18.47 -8.63 -0.85
N LEU A 35 17.22 -8.34 -0.51
CA LEU A 35 16.21 -9.37 -0.28
C LEU A 35 15.60 -9.76 -1.64
N SER A 36 15.78 -11.01 -2.08
CA SER A 36 15.30 -11.48 -3.39
C SER A 36 13.83 -11.16 -3.65
N LEU A 37 12.95 -11.43 -2.68
CA LEU A 37 11.52 -11.12 -2.80
C LEU A 37 11.24 -9.62 -3.00
N ALA A 38 12.04 -8.74 -2.41
CA ALA A 38 11.88 -7.30 -2.56
C ALA A 38 12.38 -6.83 -3.94
N GLU A 39 13.46 -7.42 -4.46
CA GLU A 39 13.97 -7.13 -5.81
C GLU A 39 13.02 -7.68 -6.90
N ASP A 40 12.45 -8.87 -6.71
CA ASP A 40 11.42 -9.44 -7.59
C ASP A 40 10.17 -8.53 -7.62
N LEU A 41 9.73 -8.08 -6.45
CA LEU A 41 8.60 -7.14 -6.33
C LEU A 41 8.91 -5.82 -7.03
N LYS A 42 10.11 -5.27 -6.84
CA LYS A 42 10.56 -4.05 -7.54
C LYS A 42 10.48 -4.22 -9.05
N ALA A 43 10.98 -5.34 -9.59
CA ALA A 43 10.91 -5.65 -11.01
C ALA A 43 9.45 -5.72 -11.50
N ALA A 44 8.58 -6.40 -10.76
CA ALA A 44 7.16 -6.50 -11.09
C ALA A 44 6.44 -5.14 -11.05
N MET A 45 6.77 -4.30 -10.08
CA MET A 45 6.26 -2.92 -9.99
C MET A 45 6.77 -2.05 -11.15
N GLN A 46 8.03 -2.23 -11.57
CA GLN A 46 8.60 -1.47 -12.68
C GLN A 46 7.99 -1.88 -14.02
N HIS A 47 7.66 -3.16 -14.16
CA HIS A 47 6.97 -3.70 -15.33
C HIS A 47 5.49 -3.33 -15.35
N GLY A 48 4.88 -3.01 -14.20
CA GLY A 48 3.45 -2.73 -14.08
C GLY A 48 2.57 -3.97 -13.92
N THR A 49 3.13 -5.15 -13.61
CA THR A 49 2.33 -6.34 -13.27
C THR A 49 1.89 -6.35 -11.80
N VAL A 50 2.49 -5.48 -10.98
CA VAL A 50 2.09 -5.24 -9.58
C VAL A 50 2.05 -3.75 -9.34
N GLU A 51 0.85 -3.17 -9.30
CA GLU A 51 0.68 -1.71 -9.20
C GLU A 51 -0.22 -1.30 -8.05
N GLY A 52 -0.82 -2.24 -7.32
CA GLY A 52 -1.83 -1.96 -6.31
C GLY A 52 -1.29 -1.74 -4.91
N MET A 53 -2.08 -1.06 -4.10
CA MET A 53 -1.91 -0.94 -2.65
C MET A 53 -3.18 -1.36 -1.93
N SER A 54 -3.04 -2.11 -0.85
CA SER A 54 -4.16 -2.46 0.02
C SER A 54 -3.81 -2.23 1.48
N VAL A 55 -4.84 -2.01 2.29
CA VAL A 55 -4.74 -1.67 3.71
C VAL A 55 -5.65 -2.58 4.52
N GLY A 56 -5.05 -3.30 5.46
CA GLY A 56 -5.72 -4.03 6.51
C GLY A 56 -5.93 -3.11 7.71
N PHE A 57 -7.20 -2.86 8.03
CA PHE A 57 -7.57 -2.04 9.18
C PHE A 57 -8.72 -2.66 9.96
N SER A 58 -8.99 -2.13 11.14
CA SER A 58 -10.17 -2.43 11.94
C SER A 58 -10.80 -1.15 12.45
N VAL A 59 -12.12 -1.20 12.60
CA VAL A 59 -12.95 -0.08 13.07
C VAL A 59 -13.77 -0.53 14.27
N GLY A 60 -14.06 0.40 15.17
CA GLY A 60 -14.98 0.18 16.28
C GLY A 60 -16.44 0.16 15.80
N PRO A 61 -17.39 -0.26 16.66
CA PRO A 61 -18.80 -0.31 16.33
C PRO A 61 -19.39 1.04 15.87
N ASP A 62 -18.90 2.15 16.42
CA ASP A 62 -19.41 3.51 16.14
C ASP A 62 -18.64 4.24 15.02
N ASP A 63 -17.56 3.63 14.52
CA ASP A 63 -16.65 4.22 13.53
C ASP A 63 -17.12 3.99 12.08
N TYR A 64 -18.26 3.33 11.88
CA TYR A 64 -18.86 3.16 10.57
C TYR A 64 -20.39 3.25 10.59
N THR A 65 -20.97 3.43 9.42
CA THR A 65 -22.42 3.33 9.18
C THR A 65 -22.66 2.45 7.95
N VAL A 66 -23.82 1.82 7.86
CA VAL A 66 -24.22 1.06 6.67
C VAL A 66 -24.86 2.03 5.67
N GLY A 67 -24.23 2.19 4.51
CA GLY A 67 -24.77 2.90 3.36
C GLY A 67 -25.45 1.95 2.37
N THR A 68 -25.94 2.50 1.26
CA THR A 68 -26.72 1.75 0.25
C THR A 68 -25.89 0.67 -0.47
N SER A 69 -24.58 0.87 -0.63
CA SER A 69 -23.70 -0.03 -1.39
C SER A 69 -22.56 -0.64 -0.56
N GLY A 70 -22.58 -0.46 0.76
CA GLY A 70 -21.51 -0.94 1.63
C GLY A 70 -21.35 -0.11 2.91
N LEU A 71 -20.21 -0.26 3.55
CA LEU A 71 -19.89 0.47 4.78
C LEU A 71 -19.30 1.85 4.46
N ILE A 72 -19.74 2.85 5.21
CA ILE A 72 -19.16 4.20 5.21
C ILE A 72 -18.39 4.34 6.52
N PHE A 73 -17.07 4.37 6.42
CA PHE A 73 -16.18 4.51 7.57
C PHE A 73 -15.98 5.99 7.90
N LYS A 74 -16.12 6.36 9.17
CA LYS A 74 -15.88 7.70 9.70
C LYS A 74 -14.46 7.84 10.26
N ASN A 75 -13.94 6.76 10.83
CA ASN A 75 -12.63 6.73 11.46
C ASN A 75 -12.03 5.32 11.36
N ILE A 76 -10.71 5.23 11.46
CA ILE A 76 -9.96 3.96 11.51
C ILE A 76 -9.31 3.86 12.89
N SER A 77 -9.83 2.98 13.74
CA SER A 77 -9.32 2.83 15.11
C SER A 77 -7.94 2.17 15.14
N TYR A 78 -7.66 1.29 14.17
CA TYR A 78 -6.36 0.64 14.07
C TYR A 78 -6.00 0.26 12.64
N LEU A 79 -4.89 0.82 12.14
CA LEU A 79 -4.26 0.43 10.89
C LEU A 79 -3.28 -0.71 11.15
N ARG A 80 -3.61 -1.92 10.69
CA ARG A 80 -2.79 -3.12 10.94
C ARG A 80 -1.60 -3.19 10.03
N GLU A 81 -1.83 -2.95 8.74
CA GLU A 81 -0.79 -3.08 7.73
C GLU A 81 -1.14 -2.29 6.46
N ILE A 82 -0.09 -2.02 5.68
CA ILE A 82 -0.20 -1.59 4.29
C ILE A 82 0.70 -2.51 3.47
N SER A 83 0.14 -3.06 2.40
CA SER A 83 0.78 -4.00 1.50
C SER A 83 0.76 -3.52 0.06
N VAL A 84 1.82 -3.89 -0.67
CA VAL A 84 1.85 -3.84 -2.12
C VAL A 84 1.09 -5.07 -2.64
N CYS A 85 0.16 -4.88 -3.56
CA CYS A 85 -0.75 -5.94 -3.99
C CYS A 85 -0.85 -6.04 -5.51
N THR A 86 -0.97 -7.26 -6.01
CA THR A 86 -1.36 -7.51 -7.41
C THR A 86 -2.81 -7.09 -7.64
N PHE A 87 -3.69 -7.42 -6.70
CA PHE A 87 -5.11 -7.09 -6.74
C PHE A 87 -5.50 -6.34 -5.45
N PRO A 88 -5.51 -5.00 -5.47
CA PRO A 88 -5.91 -4.22 -4.30
C PRO A 88 -7.42 -4.27 -4.08
N ALA A 89 -7.87 -4.03 -2.85
CA ALA A 89 -9.31 -3.94 -2.55
C ALA A 89 -9.95 -2.68 -3.15
N ASN A 90 -9.12 -1.66 -3.42
CA ASN A 90 -9.51 -0.46 -4.16
C ASN A 90 -8.63 -0.39 -5.41
N GLU A 91 -9.21 -0.59 -6.58
CA GLU A 91 -8.51 -0.57 -7.88
C GLU A 91 -7.83 0.77 -8.17
N LEU A 92 -8.32 1.85 -7.57
CA LEU A 92 -7.70 3.17 -7.67
C LEU A 92 -6.54 3.36 -6.70
N ALA A 93 -6.21 2.43 -5.81
CA ALA A 93 -5.08 2.59 -4.90
C ALA A 93 -3.83 1.97 -5.53
N GLY A 94 -2.90 2.79 -6.03
CA GLY A 94 -1.75 2.26 -6.76
C GLY A 94 -0.44 3.05 -6.67
N VAL A 95 0.57 2.53 -7.36
CA VAL A 95 1.91 3.13 -7.49
C VAL A 95 1.82 4.37 -8.37
N THR A 96 2.22 5.52 -7.82
CA THR A 96 2.17 6.78 -8.58
C THR A 96 3.54 7.32 -8.94
N ALA A 97 4.57 6.88 -8.24
CA ALA A 97 5.94 7.26 -8.55
C ALA A 97 6.91 6.18 -8.09
N MET A 98 7.80 5.79 -9.00
CA MET A 98 9.01 5.04 -8.68
C MET A 98 10.21 5.83 -9.15
N LYS A 99 11.19 6.02 -8.27
CA LYS A 99 12.42 6.70 -8.68
C LYS A 99 13.22 5.73 -9.54
N ALA A 100 13.40 6.08 -10.81
CA ALA A 100 13.93 5.19 -11.85
C ALA A 100 15.47 5.14 -11.89
N SER A 101 16.17 5.28 -10.76
CA SER A 101 17.59 4.92 -10.73
C SER A 101 17.75 3.47 -10.28
N THR A 102 18.64 2.73 -10.93
CA THR A 102 18.91 1.31 -10.61
C THR A 102 19.25 1.11 -9.12
N ALA A 103 19.78 2.15 -8.47
CA ALA A 103 20.14 2.18 -7.06
C ALA A 103 18.99 2.53 -6.08
N SER A 104 17.86 3.09 -6.54
CA SER A 104 16.81 3.53 -5.61
C SER A 104 15.71 2.50 -5.41
N ASN A 105 15.48 2.13 -4.14
CA ASN A 105 14.37 1.29 -3.70
C ASN A 105 13.17 2.11 -3.22
N LEU A 106 13.16 3.43 -3.49
CA LEU A 106 12.13 4.37 -3.07
C LEU A 106 10.95 4.38 -4.04
N PHE A 107 9.76 4.31 -3.49
CA PHE A 107 8.51 4.47 -4.24
C PHE A 107 7.45 5.20 -3.40
N ALA A 108 6.43 5.71 -4.09
CA ALA A 108 5.25 6.31 -3.47
C ALA A 108 3.96 5.73 -4.07
N MET A 109 2.94 5.57 -3.22
CA MET A 109 1.61 5.10 -3.59
C MET A 109 0.55 6.05 -3.03
N ARG A 110 -0.52 6.24 -3.80
CA ARG A 110 -1.73 6.98 -3.44
C ARG A 110 -2.81 6.67 -4.47
N ARG A 111 -4.04 7.19 -4.27
CA ARG A 111 -5.01 7.19 -5.37
C ARG A 111 -4.59 8.19 -6.47
N PRO A 112 -4.71 7.84 -7.77
CA PRO A 112 -4.69 8.79 -8.86
C PRO A 112 -5.73 9.89 -8.61
N GLY A 113 -5.36 11.13 -8.93
CA GLY A 113 -6.27 12.28 -8.88
C GLY A 113 -7.08 12.42 -10.16
#